data_AF-A0A9D4FPC9-F1
#
_entry.id   AF-A0A9D4FPC9-F1
#
_cell.length_a   1.000
_cell.length_b   1.000
_cell.length_c   1.000
_cell.angle_alpha   90.00
_cell.angle_beta   90.00
_cell.angle_gamma   90.00
#
_symmetry.space_group_name_H-M   'P 1'
#
loop_
_entity.id
_entity.type
_entity.pdbx_description
1 polymer ?
#
loop_
_entity_poly.entity_id
_entity_poly.type
_entity_poly.pdbx_seq_one_letter_code
_entity_poly.pdbx_strand_id
1 'polypeptide(L)'
;MSLATQPFPELRFPLLALLEALAGQMWAQNIMSDHPGFREYLLDRSTEKTKECKEWKYNLVLTLAKSPTVSEVFGPPYVVQLKVYCNQGPFFVRAQAEVAMEGDS
;
A
#
# COMPACT_ATOMS: atom_id res chain seq x y z
N MET A 1 -12.58 -0.67 6.16
CA MET A 1 -11.39 0.13 6.49
C MET A 1 -11.49 0.95 7.78
N SER A 2 -12.62 0.98 8.50
CA SER A 2 -12.74 1.80 9.74
C SER A 2 -11.69 1.44 10.81
N LEU A 3 -11.39 0.15 11.01
CA LEU A 3 -10.37 -0.31 11.99
C LEU A 3 -8.93 -0.02 11.55
N ALA A 4 -8.64 -0.14 10.25
CA ALA A 4 -7.31 0.04 9.68
C ALA A 4 -6.86 1.51 9.60
N THR A 5 -7.73 2.46 9.94
CA THR A 5 -7.41 3.89 9.96
C THR A 5 -7.42 4.47 11.38
N GLN A 6 -7.78 3.69 12.40
CA GLN A 6 -7.74 4.16 13.77
C GLN A 6 -6.29 4.19 14.28
N PRO A 7 -5.90 5.21 15.05
CA PRO A 7 -4.55 5.41 15.54
C PRO A 7 -4.27 4.56 16.79
N PHE A 8 -4.61 3.26 16.75
CA PHE A 8 -4.33 2.30 17.82
C PHE A 8 -3.23 1.34 17.34
N PRO A 9 -1.95 1.60 17.70
CA PRO A 9 -0.82 0.78 17.25
C PRO A 9 -1.00 -0.73 17.54
N GLU A 10 -1.57 -1.02 18.72
CA GLU A 10 -1.94 -2.36 19.21
C GLU A 10 -2.81 -3.16 18.22
N LEU A 11 -3.69 -2.47 17.48
CA LEU A 11 -4.59 -3.08 16.49
C LEU A 11 -4.02 -3.01 15.07
N ARG A 12 -3.27 -1.94 14.77
CA ARG A 12 -2.74 -1.67 13.44
C ARG A 12 -1.67 -2.68 13.05
N PHE A 13 -0.85 -3.06 14.01
CA PHE A 13 0.18 -4.07 13.87
C PHE A 13 -0.40 -5.46 13.47
N PRO A 14 -1.19 -6.14 14.31
CA PRO A 14 -1.71 -7.47 13.97
C PRO A 14 -2.59 -7.45 12.72
N LEU A 15 -3.25 -6.32 12.42
CA LEU A 15 -4.04 -6.18 11.21
C LEU A 15 -3.18 -6.21 9.93
N LEU A 16 -2.05 -5.50 9.89
CA LEU A 16 -1.15 -5.53 8.74
C LEU A 16 -0.56 -6.93 8.52
N ALA A 17 -0.17 -7.61 9.60
CA ALA A 17 0.32 -8.99 9.52
C ALA A 17 -0.77 -9.95 9.01
N LEU A 18 -2.02 -9.79 9.46
CA LEU A 18 -3.16 -10.57 8.96
C LEU A 18 -3.42 -10.30 7.47
N LEU A 19 -3.43 -9.03 7.06
CA LEU A 19 -3.61 -8.65 5.66
C LEU A 19 -2.50 -9.25 4.78
N GLU A 20 -1.24 -9.23 5.23
CA GLU A 20 -0.12 -9.85 4.52
C GLU A 20 -0.33 -11.35 4.35
N ALA A 21 -0.69 -12.06 5.41
CA ALA A 21 -0.95 -13.50 5.35
C ALA A 21 -2.10 -13.84 4.39
N LEU A 22 -3.12 -12.99 4.32
CA LEU A 22 -4.26 -13.14 3.44
C LEU A 22 -3.96 -12.75 1.98
N ALA A 23 -3.05 -11.80 1.75
CA ALA A 23 -2.77 -11.24 0.44
C ALA A 23 -2.26 -12.26 -0.60
N GLY A 24 -1.73 -13.39 -0.16
CA GLY A 24 -1.36 -14.50 -1.07
C GLY A 24 -2.55 -15.27 -1.65
N GLN A 25 -3.75 -15.12 -1.05
CA GLN A 25 -4.93 -15.91 -1.38
C GLN A 25 -5.88 -15.14 -2.30
N MET A 26 -6.25 -15.72 -3.44
CA MET A 26 -7.13 -15.07 -4.43
C MET A 26 -8.48 -14.62 -3.87
N TRP A 27 -9.12 -15.44 -3.03
CA TRP A 27 -10.40 -15.09 -2.42
C TRP A 27 -10.29 -13.84 -1.54
N ALA A 28 -9.17 -13.69 -0.83
CA ALA A 28 -8.92 -12.54 0.02
C ALA A 28 -8.54 -11.31 -0.82
N GLN A 29 -7.78 -11.51 -1.90
CA GLN A 29 -7.50 -10.45 -2.88
C GLN A 29 -8.79 -9.86 -3.45
N ASN A 30 -9.79 -10.69 -3.77
CA ASN A 30 -11.09 -10.20 -4.27
C ASN A 30 -11.76 -9.29 -3.23
N ILE A 31 -11.87 -9.75 -1.98
CA ILE A 31 -12.44 -8.96 -0.87
C ILE A 31 -11.67 -7.65 -0.68
N MET A 32 -10.33 -7.70 -0.74
CA MET A 32 -9.47 -6.53 -0.61
C MET A 32 -9.65 -5.55 -1.77
N SER A 33 -9.69 -6.05 -3.02
CA SER A 33 -9.85 -5.23 -4.23
C SER A 33 -11.21 -4.56 -4.30
N ASP A 34 -12.26 -5.26 -3.85
CA ASP A 34 -13.64 -4.73 -3.81
C ASP A 34 -13.83 -3.70 -2.70
N HIS A 35 -12.89 -3.62 -1.75
CA HIS A 35 -13.02 -2.69 -0.66
C HIS A 35 -12.64 -1.25 -1.07
N PRO A 36 -13.55 -0.26 -0.93
CA PRO A 36 -13.28 1.12 -1.32
C PRO A 36 -12.05 1.70 -0.62
N GLY A 37 -11.18 2.36 -1.38
CA GLY A 37 -9.98 3.02 -0.83
C GLY A 37 -8.80 2.08 -0.56
N PHE A 38 -8.95 0.75 -0.72
CA PHE A 38 -7.87 -0.19 -0.42
C PHE A 38 -6.70 -0.06 -1.41
N ARG A 39 -6.99 0.23 -2.68
CA ARG A 39 -5.97 0.41 -3.71
C ARG A 39 -5.11 1.65 -3.43
N GLU A 40 -5.77 2.77 -3.16
CA GLU A 40 -5.16 4.04 -2.80
C GLU A 40 -4.36 3.88 -1.50
N TYR A 41 -4.94 3.20 -0.51
CA TYR A 41 -4.24 2.86 0.72
C TYR A 41 -2.94 2.13 0.42
N LEU A 42 -2.93 1.03 -0.35
CA LEU A 42 -1.70 0.26 -0.60
C LEU A 42 -0.56 1.11 -1.17
N LEU A 43 -0.86 2.03 -2.09
CA LEU A 43 0.15 2.82 -2.80
C LEU A 43 0.56 4.12 -2.07
N ASP A 44 -0.25 4.60 -1.13
CA ASP A 44 0.03 5.81 -0.36
C ASP A 44 0.89 5.52 0.88
N ARG A 45 2.19 5.82 0.81
CA ARG A 45 3.12 5.62 1.94
C ARG A 45 2.84 6.53 3.14
N SER A 46 2.10 7.62 2.96
CA SER A 46 1.84 8.60 4.03
C SER A 46 0.86 8.07 5.09
N THR A 47 0.11 7.00 4.79
CA THR A 47 -0.87 6.43 5.74
C THR A 47 -0.22 5.74 6.93
N GLU A 48 1.07 5.39 6.85
CA GLU A 48 1.83 4.76 7.93
C GLU A 48 2.93 5.69 8.42
N LYS A 49 2.98 5.92 9.74
CA LYS A 49 3.90 6.88 10.36
C LYS A 49 5.13 6.24 10.99
N THR A 50 4.99 5.05 11.55
CA THR A 50 6.09 4.33 12.20
C THR A 50 6.91 3.53 11.19
N LYS A 51 8.15 3.21 11.55
CA LYS A 51 9.05 2.42 10.70
C LYS A 51 8.46 1.03 10.45
N GLU A 52 7.98 0.41 11.51
CA GLU A 52 7.45 -0.95 11.55
C GLU A 52 6.20 -1.07 10.67
N CYS A 53 5.25 -0.12 10.79
CA CYS A 53 4.07 -0.12 9.93
C CYS A 53 4.43 0.05 8.45
N LYS A 54 5.42 0.89 8.12
CA LYS A 54 5.88 1.08 6.74
C LYS A 54 6.49 -0.19 6.17
N GLU A 55 7.29 -0.89 6.96
CA GLU A 55 7.90 -2.17 6.57
C GLU A 55 6.84 -3.26 6.36
N TRP A 56 5.86 -3.38 7.26
CA TRP A 56 4.80 -4.38 7.12
C TRP A 56 3.86 -4.08 5.96
N LYS A 57 3.49 -2.82 5.77
CA LYS A 57 2.72 -2.42 4.59
C LYS A 57 3.49 -2.71 3.29
N TYR A 58 4.80 -2.48 3.29
CA TYR A 58 5.64 -2.85 2.16
C TYR A 58 5.63 -4.36 1.92
N ASN A 59 5.70 -5.19 2.96
CA ASN A 59 5.61 -6.64 2.83
C ASN A 59 4.24 -7.08 2.30
N LEU A 60 3.15 -6.48 2.76
CA LEU A 60 1.81 -6.68 2.19
C LEU A 60 1.79 -6.39 0.68
N VAL A 61 2.31 -5.24 0.25
CA VAL A 61 2.40 -4.88 -1.17
C VAL A 61 3.30 -5.84 -1.95
N LEU A 62 4.41 -6.27 -1.37
CA LEU A 62 5.34 -7.23 -1.96
C LEU A 62 4.70 -8.61 -2.14
N THR A 63 3.94 -9.06 -1.16
CA THR A 63 3.19 -10.33 -1.19
C THR A 63 2.13 -10.29 -2.29
N LEU A 64 1.39 -9.18 -2.42
CA LEU A 64 0.46 -8.98 -3.55
C LEU A 64 1.21 -9.00 -4.88
N ALA A 65 2.30 -8.23 -5.02
CA ALA A 65 3.05 -8.13 -6.28
C ALA A 65 3.67 -9.46 -6.75
N LYS A 66 3.95 -10.39 -5.82
CA LYS A 66 4.48 -11.72 -6.09
C LYS A 66 3.39 -12.79 -6.28
N SER A 67 2.15 -12.52 -5.89
CA SER A 67 1.09 -13.52 -5.98
C SER A 67 0.74 -13.80 -7.46
N PRO A 68 0.59 -15.08 -7.85
CA PRO A 68 0.25 -15.42 -9.24
C PRO A 68 -1.16 -14.96 -9.64
N THR A 69 -2.06 -14.74 -8.69
CA THR A 69 -3.47 -14.38 -8.96
C THR A 69 -3.72 -12.88 -8.96
N VAL A 70 -2.75 -12.07 -8.53
CA VAL A 70 -2.94 -10.62 -8.35
C VAL A 70 -3.31 -9.90 -9.65
N SER A 71 -2.79 -10.36 -10.80
CA SER A 71 -3.07 -9.73 -12.09
C SER A 71 -4.49 -9.97 -12.57
N GLU A 72 -5.10 -11.08 -12.17
CA GLU A 72 -6.49 -11.38 -12.46
C GLU A 72 -7.43 -10.52 -11.61
N VAL A 73 -7.09 -10.35 -10.33
CA VAL A 73 -7.94 -9.65 -9.37
C VAL A 73 -7.81 -8.12 -9.44
N PHE A 74 -6.58 -7.61 -9.43
CA PHE A 74 -6.32 -6.16 -9.40
C PHE A 74 -6.16 -5.55 -10.79
N GLY A 75 -5.91 -6.39 -11.80
CA GLY A 75 -5.67 -5.98 -13.18
C GLY A 75 -4.20 -5.64 -13.48
N PRO A 76 -3.71 -5.89 -14.71
CA PRO A 76 -2.30 -5.68 -15.07
C PRO A 76 -1.76 -4.27 -14.79
N PRO A 77 -2.49 -3.16 -15.09
CA PRO A 77 -1.99 -1.80 -14.83
C PRO A 77 -1.69 -1.54 -13.35
N TYR A 78 -2.49 -2.12 -12.46
CA TYR A 78 -2.30 -1.95 -11.02
C TYR A 78 -1.11 -2.77 -10.52
N VAL A 79 -0.90 -3.97 -11.05
CA VAL A 79 0.28 -4.80 -10.74
C VAL A 79 1.59 -4.10 -11.09
N VAL A 80 1.63 -3.34 -12.19
CA VAL A 80 2.79 -2.51 -12.53
C VAL A 80 3.06 -1.48 -11.43
N GLN A 81 2.03 -0.82 -10.90
CA GLN A 81 2.19 0.14 -9.81
C GLN A 81 2.68 -0.52 -8.52
N LEU A 82 2.19 -1.72 -8.19
CA LEU A 82 2.70 -2.50 -7.05
C LEU A 82 4.19 -2.83 -7.22
N LYS A 83 4.62 -3.24 -8.42
CA LYS A 83 6.04 -3.51 -8.71
C LYS A 83 6.91 -2.25 -8.61
N VAL A 84 6.43 -1.11 -9.11
CA VAL A 84 7.11 0.18 -8.96
C VAL A 84 7.23 0.54 -7.48
N TYR A 85 6.16 0.37 -6.70
CA TYR A 85 6.18 0.58 -5.25
C TYR A 85 7.23 -0.30 -4.57
N CYS A 86 7.29 -1.60 -4.92
CA CYS A 86 8.29 -2.52 -4.39
C CYS A 86 9.73 -2.08 -4.74
N ASN A 87 9.98 -1.70 -5.99
CA ASN A 87 11.31 -1.28 -6.45
C ASN A 87 11.81 -0.01 -5.75
N GLN A 88 10.90 0.88 -5.36
CA GLN A 88 11.22 2.10 -4.60
C GLN A 88 11.52 1.84 -3.12
N GLY A 89 11.00 0.75 -2.55
CA GLY A 89 11.16 0.40 -1.15
C GLY A 89 10.15 1.04 -0.18
N PRO A 90 10.20 0.67 1.11
CA PRO A 90 9.24 1.06 2.14
C PRO A 90 9.30 2.55 2.54
N PHE A 91 10.46 3.19 2.42
CA PHE A 91 10.71 4.55 2.90
C PHE A 91 10.80 5.61 1.79
N PHE A 92 10.44 5.25 0.56
CA PHE A 92 10.47 6.19 -0.56
C PHE A 92 9.57 7.40 -0.30
N VAL A 93 10.13 8.60 -0.47
CA VAL A 93 9.40 9.86 -0.47
C VAL A 93 9.59 10.50 -1.82
N ARG A 94 8.50 10.81 -2.51
CA ARG A 94 8.56 11.54 -3.77
C ARG A 94 8.99 12.97 -3.46
N ALA A 95 10.11 13.42 -4.02
CA ALA A 95 10.48 14.83 -3.97
C ALA A 95 9.36 15.64 -4.65
N GLN A 96 8.66 16.47 -3.88
CA GLN A 96 7.84 17.52 -4.46
C GLN A 96 8.80 18.65 -4.85
N ALA A 97 8.89 18.93 -6.14
CA ALA A 97 9.49 20.18 -6.58
C ALA A 97 8.53 21.30 -6.15
N GLU A 98 8.90 22.05 -5.11
CA GLU A 98 8.28 23.34 -4.85
C GLU A 98 8.63 24.25 -6.03
N VAL A 99 7.70 24.41 -6.97
CA VAL A 99 7.82 25.47 -7.96
C VAL A 99 7.44 26.76 -7.25
N ALA A 100 8.43 27.40 -6.64
CA ALA A 100 8.32 28.80 -6.28
C ALA A 100 8.20 29.61 -7.59
N MET A 101 6.98 30.00 -7.95
CA MET A 101 6.76 31.06 -8.93
C MET A 101 7.16 32.37 -8.24
N GLU A 102 8.46 32.68 -8.27
CA GLU A 102 8.95 34.04 -8.05
C GLU A 102 8.57 34.88 -9.27
N GLY A 103 8.10 36.09 -9.01
CA GLY A 103 7.19 36.85 -9.87
C GLY A 103 7.79 37.44 -11.14
N ASP A 104 6.91 38.03 -11.93
CA ASP A 104 7.26 39.20 -12.73
C ASP A 104 6.29 40.33 -12.40
N SER A 105 6.88 41.50 -12.22
CA SER A 105 6.32 42.73 -11.66
C SER A 105 5.68 43.61 -12.72
#